data_AF-A0A2P6MHZ9-F1
#
_entry.id   AF-A0A2P6MHZ9-F1
#
_cell.length_a   1.000
_cell.length_b   1.000
_cell.length_c   1.000
_cell.angle_alpha   90.00
_cell.angle_beta   90.00
_cell.angle_gamma   90.00
#
_symmetry.space_group_name_H-M   'P 1'
#
loop_
_entity.id
_entity.type
_entity.pdbx_description
1 polymer ?
#
loop_
_entity_poly.entity_id
_entity_poly.type
_entity_poly.pdbx_seq_one_letter_code
_entity_poly.pdbx_strand_id
1 'polypeptide(L)'
;MVILAFAAVATIWYETQYDSYIVWGTWGVFFIDFCIRFYRAEKKWRFIKQNPFVVIAVIPLDAIFQFARIARILHFLRLKTMTKYYTKPAVKLLTQQKATHIIPGIFVIVFLSAIPLYLAESSRLDHYAEAWVGSVAALVFFGYSYIEPETTLGTVVITFLTICGVMVHAVTIRFLLFWGRDTWVARKAAKKAEKKWNAFRND
;
A
#
# COMPACT_ATOMS: atom_id res chain seq x y z
N MET A 1 9.04 -14.74 -4.34
CA MET A 1 7.82 -13.91 -4.29
C MET A 1 8.08 -12.55 -3.63
N VAL A 2 8.38 -12.47 -2.33
CA VAL A 2 8.62 -11.19 -1.64
C VAL A 2 9.81 -10.42 -2.23
N ILE A 3 10.92 -11.10 -2.51
CA ILE A 3 12.11 -10.50 -3.16
C ILE A 3 11.78 -9.96 -4.55
N LEU A 4 10.93 -10.66 -5.31
CA LEU A 4 10.49 -10.23 -6.64
C LEU A 4 9.55 -9.02 -6.56
N ALA A 5 8.63 -8.99 -5.59
CA ALA A 5 7.76 -7.85 -5.34
C ALA A 5 8.56 -6.62 -4.89
N PHE A 6 9.56 -6.82 -4.04
CA PHE A 6 10.50 -5.78 -3.63
C PHE A 6 11.29 -5.25 -4.83
N ALA A 7 11.84 -6.14 -5.66
CA ALA A 7 12.55 -5.78 -6.88
C ALA A 7 11.68 -4.97 -7.85
N ALA A 8 10.42 -5.36 -8.07
CA ALA A 8 9.50 -4.60 -8.93
C ALA A 8 9.11 -3.22 -8.39
N VAL A 9 9.16 -3.00 -7.09
CA VAL A 9 8.95 -1.66 -6.51
C VAL A 9 10.23 -0.84 -6.61
N ALA A 10 11.39 -1.47 -6.44
CA ALA A 10 12.68 -0.82 -6.59
C ALA A 10 12.91 -0.30 -8.02
N THR A 11 12.45 -1.00 -9.05
CA THR A 11 12.58 -0.53 -10.44
C THR A 11 11.74 0.70 -10.77
N ILE A 12 10.73 1.06 -9.96
CA ILE A 12 9.98 2.33 -10.13
C ILE A 12 10.93 3.54 -10.07
N TRP A 13 12.02 3.42 -9.32
CA TRP A 13 12.97 4.50 -9.05
C TRP A 13 14.18 4.49 -9.96
N TYR A 14 14.34 3.47 -10.81
CA TYR A 14 15.58 3.25 -11.56
C TYR A 14 15.27 3.08 -13.06
N GLU A 15 15.53 4.12 -13.86
CA GLU A 15 15.50 4.01 -15.33
C GLU A 15 16.71 3.19 -15.82
N THR A 16 16.62 1.86 -15.76
CA THR A 16 17.62 0.94 -16.33
C THR A 16 17.15 0.31 -17.64
N GLN A 17 18.08 -0.04 -18.52
CA GLN A 17 17.81 -0.85 -19.73
C GLN A 17 17.17 -2.23 -19.43
N TYR A 18 17.15 -2.65 -18.16
CA TYR A 18 16.56 -3.92 -17.72
C TYR A 18 15.13 -3.80 -17.17
N ASP A 19 14.57 -2.59 -17.08
CA ASP A 19 13.24 -2.35 -16.48
C ASP A 19 12.15 -3.20 -17.15
N SER A 20 12.19 -3.31 -18.48
CA SER A 20 11.26 -4.14 -19.25
C SER A 20 11.30 -5.62 -18.81
N TYR A 21 12.48 -6.22 -18.67
CA TYR A 21 12.59 -7.63 -18.28
C TYR A 21 12.09 -7.90 -16.85
N ILE A 22 12.33 -6.98 -15.92
CA ILE A 22 11.89 -7.12 -14.53
C ILE A 22 10.37 -6.94 -14.43
N VAL A 23 9.80 -5.96 -15.14
CA VAL A 23 8.36 -5.72 -15.21
C VAL A 23 7.63 -6.91 -15.83
N TRP A 24 8.09 -7.40 -16.99
CA TRP A 24 7.49 -8.57 -17.65
C TRP A 24 7.71 -9.86 -16.85
N GLY A 25 8.87 -10.03 -16.21
CA GLY A 25 9.16 -11.18 -15.35
C GLY A 25 8.27 -11.23 -14.12
N THR A 26 8.11 -10.11 -13.41
CA THR A 26 7.20 -10.05 -12.25
C THR A 26 5.74 -10.15 -12.65
N TRP A 27 5.34 -9.54 -13.77
CA TRP A 27 4.01 -9.75 -14.33
C TRP A 27 3.74 -11.22 -14.63
N GLY A 28 4.67 -11.91 -15.30
CA GLY A 28 4.53 -13.33 -15.64
C GLY A 28 4.36 -14.22 -14.41
N VAL A 29 5.11 -13.93 -13.34
CA VAL A 29 4.96 -14.64 -12.06
C VAL A 29 3.57 -14.42 -11.44
N PHE A 30 3.04 -13.19 -11.45
CA PHE A 30 1.67 -12.93 -10.95
C PHE A 30 0.59 -13.51 -11.85
N PHE A 31 0.81 -13.52 -13.15
CA PHE A 31 -0.08 -14.13 -14.11
C PHE A 31 -0.20 -15.63 -13.87
N ILE A 32 0.92 -16.32 -13.67
CA ILE A 32 0.94 -17.75 -13.36
C ILE A 32 0.25 -18.02 -12.01
N ASP A 33 0.56 -17.25 -10.95
CA ASP A 33 -0.09 -17.41 -9.64
C ASP A 33 -1.61 -17.18 -9.72
N PHE A 34 -2.05 -16.17 -10.49
CA PHE A 34 -3.46 -15.93 -10.75
C PHE A 34 -4.11 -17.08 -11.51
N CYS A 35 -3.49 -17.55 -12.60
CA CYS A 35 -4.00 -18.67 -13.39
C CYS A 35 -4.19 -19.91 -12.50
N ILE A 36 -3.17 -20.30 -11.72
CA ILE A 36 -3.25 -21.46 -10.81
C ILE A 36 -4.42 -21.30 -9.83
N ARG A 37 -4.58 -20.11 -9.21
CA ARG A 37 -5.67 -19.84 -8.26
C ARG A 37 -7.04 -19.80 -8.92
N PHE A 38 -7.12 -19.27 -10.14
CA PHE A 38 -8.35 -19.21 -10.92
C PHE A 38 -8.80 -20.60 -11.38
N TYR A 39 -7.86 -21.45 -11.81
CA TYR A 39 -8.14 -22.84 -12.17
C TYR A 39 -8.57 -23.69 -10.97
N ARG A 40 -7.98 -23.46 -9.79
CA ARG A 40 -8.36 -24.17 -8.54
C ARG A 40 -9.66 -23.66 -7.91
N ALA A 41 -10.23 -22.54 -8.37
CA ALA A 41 -11.45 -22.00 -7.79
C ALA A 41 -12.70 -22.71 -8.33
N GLU A 42 -13.43 -23.40 -7.44
CA GLU A 42 -14.69 -24.09 -7.78
C GLU A 42 -15.72 -23.17 -8.45
N LYS A 43 -15.76 -21.88 -8.08
CA LYS A 43 -16.68 -20.87 -8.64
C LYS A 43 -15.91 -19.65 -9.15
N LYS A 44 -15.50 -19.70 -10.43
CA LYS A 44 -14.73 -18.67 -11.14
C LYS A 44 -15.27 -17.24 -10.94
N TRP A 45 -16.57 -17.04 -11.13
CA TRP A 45 -17.22 -15.73 -10.96
C TRP A 45 -17.20 -15.21 -9.51
N ARG A 46 -17.27 -16.11 -8.53
CA ARG A 46 -17.17 -15.73 -7.11
C ARG A 46 -15.75 -15.32 -6.76
N PHE A 47 -14.76 -16.01 -7.32
CA PHE A 47 -13.34 -15.70 -7.11
C PHE A 47 -12.97 -14.29 -7.61
N ILE A 48 -13.43 -13.91 -8.81
CA ILE A 48 -13.22 -12.58 -9.39
C ILE A 48 -13.82 -11.49 -8.47
N LYS A 49 -15.07 -11.65 -8.04
CA LYS A 49 -15.76 -10.68 -7.18
C LYS A 49 -15.11 -10.53 -5.80
N GLN A 50 -14.52 -11.60 -5.26
CA GLN A 50 -13.85 -11.55 -3.95
C GLN A 50 -12.42 -10.99 -4.01
N ASN A 51 -11.77 -11.06 -5.18
CA ASN A 51 -10.37 -10.65 -5.36
C ASN A 51 -10.18 -9.63 -6.50
N PRO A 52 -10.94 -8.50 -6.51
CA PRO A 52 -10.89 -7.53 -7.62
C PRO A 52 -9.49 -6.96 -7.85
N PHE A 53 -8.72 -6.75 -6.79
CA PHE A 53 -7.35 -6.25 -6.87
C PHE A 53 -6.38 -7.22 -7.58
N VAL A 54 -6.54 -8.54 -7.38
CA VAL A 54 -5.70 -9.55 -8.04
C VAL A 54 -5.99 -9.59 -9.54
N VAL A 55 -7.26 -9.45 -9.90
CA VAL A 55 -7.69 -9.39 -11.29
C VAL A 55 -7.09 -8.16 -11.97
N ILE A 56 -7.18 -6.99 -11.34
CA ILE A 56 -6.60 -5.75 -11.86
C ILE A 56 -5.08 -5.86 -11.99
N ALA A 57 -4.41 -6.49 -11.01
CA ALA A 57 -2.96 -6.68 -11.02
C ALA A 57 -2.46 -7.52 -12.20
N VAL A 58 -3.26 -8.48 -12.67
CA VAL A 58 -2.89 -9.38 -13.78
C VAL A 58 -3.07 -8.76 -15.15
N ILE A 59 -3.95 -7.77 -15.30
CA ILE A 59 -4.17 -7.12 -16.59
C ILE A 59 -2.98 -6.19 -16.85
N PRO A 60 -2.23 -6.35 -17.96
CA PRO A 60 -1.09 -5.50 -18.29
C PRO A 60 -1.58 -4.15 -18.86
N LEU A 61 -2.24 -3.37 -18.01
CA LEU A 61 -2.85 -2.09 -18.39
C LEU A 61 -1.79 -1.07 -18.88
N ASP A 62 -0.56 -1.14 -18.35
CA ASP A 62 0.58 -0.33 -18.78
C ASP A 62 0.98 -0.57 -20.25
N ALA A 63 0.89 -1.82 -20.73
CA ALA A 63 1.27 -2.18 -22.10
C ALA A 63 0.17 -1.85 -23.12
N ILE A 64 -1.10 -1.88 -22.69
CA ILE A 64 -2.27 -1.64 -23.56
C ILE A 64 -2.58 -0.14 -23.67
N PHE A 65 -2.31 0.64 -22.62
CA PHE A 65 -2.55 2.08 -22.58
C PHE A 65 -1.23 2.86 -22.53
N GLN A 66 -0.50 2.87 -23.65
CA GLN A 66 0.70 3.72 -23.85
C GLN A 66 0.45 5.23 -23.58
N PHE A 67 -0.81 5.67 -23.55
CA PHE A 67 -1.20 7.06 -23.28
C PHE A 67 -1.43 7.41 -21.80
N ALA A 68 -1.44 6.44 -20.89
CA ALA A 68 -1.84 6.71 -19.53
C ALA A 68 -0.62 6.95 -18.63
N ARG A 69 -0.32 8.23 -18.35
CA ARG A 69 0.36 8.64 -17.11
C ARG A 69 -0.36 8.05 -15.86
N ILE A 70 -1.63 7.68 -16.02
CA ILE A 70 -2.51 6.96 -15.08
C ILE A 70 -2.10 5.47 -14.92
N ALA A 71 -1.37 4.86 -15.84
CA ALA A 71 -0.95 3.46 -15.75
C ALA A 71 0.09 3.26 -14.63
N ARG A 72 0.94 4.26 -14.38
CA ARG A 72 1.75 4.36 -13.15
C ARG A 72 0.93 4.23 -11.86
N ILE A 73 -0.32 4.72 -11.84
CA ILE A 73 -1.24 4.57 -10.70
C ILE A 73 -1.73 3.12 -10.54
N LEU A 74 -1.84 2.38 -11.63
CA LEU A 74 -2.21 0.96 -11.63
C LEU A 74 -1.06 0.08 -11.13
N HIS A 75 0.20 0.50 -11.33
CA HIS A 75 1.37 -0.09 -10.67
C HIS A 75 1.25 -0.02 -9.13
N PHE A 76 0.73 1.08 -8.57
CA PHE A 76 0.44 1.19 -7.12
C PHE A 76 -0.70 0.24 -6.66
N LEU A 77 -1.69 -0.05 -7.50
CA LEU A 77 -2.72 -1.06 -7.18
C LEU A 77 -2.13 -2.47 -7.15
N ARG A 78 -1.17 -2.77 -8.04
CA ARG A 78 -0.41 -4.03 -8.01
C ARG A 78 0.40 -4.14 -6.72
N LEU A 79 1.05 -3.07 -6.29
CA LEU A 79 1.72 -2.98 -4.99
C LEU A 79 0.76 -3.19 -3.82
N LYS A 80 -0.41 -2.55 -3.82
CA LYS A 80 -1.45 -2.76 -2.79
C LYS A 80 -1.93 -4.20 -2.72
N THR A 81 -1.99 -4.89 -3.86
CA THR A 81 -2.35 -6.32 -3.95
C THR A 81 -1.27 -7.22 -3.37
N MET A 82 0.00 -6.93 -3.68
CA MET A 82 1.18 -7.56 -3.03
C MET A 82 1.13 -7.39 -1.51
N THR A 83 0.94 -6.14 -1.08
CA THR A 83 0.84 -5.80 0.33
C THR A 83 -0.33 -6.54 0.98
N LYS A 84 -1.50 -6.66 0.35
CA LYS A 84 -2.67 -7.36 0.92
C LYS A 84 -2.43 -8.85 1.23
N TYR A 85 -1.64 -9.57 0.44
CA TYR A 85 -1.40 -11.00 0.70
C TYR A 85 -0.22 -11.22 1.67
N TYR A 86 0.85 -10.43 1.56
CA TYR A 86 2.09 -10.64 2.33
C TYR A 86 2.16 -9.83 3.62
N THR A 87 1.48 -8.69 3.70
CA THR A 87 1.42 -7.91 4.96
C THR A 87 0.23 -8.28 5.82
N LYS A 88 -0.64 -9.20 5.42
CA LYS A 88 -1.76 -9.66 6.25
C LYS A 88 -1.37 -9.98 7.71
N PRO A 89 -0.27 -10.69 7.99
CA PRO A 89 0.20 -10.93 9.36
C PRO A 89 0.67 -9.64 10.04
N ALA A 90 1.47 -8.82 9.34
CA ALA A 90 2.01 -7.56 9.86
C ALA A 90 0.90 -6.52 10.11
N VAL A 91 -0.01 -6.32 9.17
CA VAL A 91 -1.22 -5.51 9.28
C VAL A 91 -2.11 -6.04 10.39
N LYS A 92 -2.27 -7.36 10.55
CA LYS A 92 -3.03 -7.93 11.68
C LYS A 92 -2.38 -7.55 13.00
N LEU A 93 -1.07 -7.71 13.13
CA LEU A 93 -0.30 -7.33 14.32
C LEU A 93 -0.42 -5.82 14.61
N LEU A 94 -0.21 -4.97 13.60
CA LEU A 94 -0.37 -3.52 13.70
C LEU A 94 -1.80 -3.12 14.09
N THR A 95 -2.81 -3.82 13.56
CA THR A 95 -4.21 -3.52 13.90
C THR A 95 -4.66 -4.00 15.28
N GLN A 96 -3.89 -4.89 15.90
CA GLN A 96 -4.11 -5.29 17.31
C GLN A 96 -3.43 -4.31 18.28
N GLN A 97 -2.51 -3.49 17.80
CA GLN A 97 -1.90 -2.42 18.58
C GLN A 97 -2.85 -1.23 18.65
N LYS A 98 -2.87 -0.54 19.80
CA LYS A 98 -3.55 0.76 19.91
C LYS A 98 -2.89 1.73 18.95
N ALA A 99 -3.68 2.59 18.29
CA ALA A 99 -3.16 3.64 17.39
C ALA A 99 -2.05 4.49 18.05
N THR A 100 -2.11 4.63 19.37
CA THR A 100 -1.12 5.29 20.24
C THR A 100 0.30 4.72 20.11
N HIS A 101 0.47 3.44 19.76
CA HIS A 101 1.79 2.81 19.56
C HIS A 101 2.25 2.82 18.10
N ILE A 102 1.32 2.97 17.15
CA ILE A 102 1.62 2.96 15.71
C ILE A 102 2.28 4.27 15.29
N ILE A 103 1.75 5.41 15.76
CA ILE A 103 2.24 6.74 15.38
C ILE A 103 3.72 6.95 15.79
N PRO A 104 4.15 6.65 17.03
CA PRO A 104 5.56 6.75 17.41
C PRO A 104 6.46 5.80 16.60
N GLY A 105 5.98 4.58 16.32
CA GLY A 105 6.72 3.61 15.50
C GLY A 105 6.98 4.10 14.08
N ILE A 106 6.01 4.80 13.47
CA ILE A 106 6.17 5.44 12.16
C ILE A 106 7.27 6.52 12.22
N PHE A 107 7.24 7.38 13.24
CA PHE A 107 8.28 8.41 13.42
C PHE A 107 9.68 7.79 13.53
N VAL A 108 9.82 6.71 14.31
CA VAL A 108 11.09 5.99 14.45
C VAL A 108 11.54 5.39 13.12
N ILE A 109 10.63 4.76 12.36
CA ILE A 109 10.94 4.18 11.05
C ILE A 109 11.42 5.25 10.08
N VAL A 110 10.71 6.38 9.97
CA VAL A 110 11.09 7.49 9.10
C VAL A 110 12.44 8.07 9.51
N PHE A 111 12.63 8.32 10.81
CA PHE A 111 13.88 8.89 11.32
C PHE A 111 15.08 7.97 11.08
N LEU A 112 14.95 6.67 11.37
CA LEU A 112 16.01 5.70 11.13
C LEU A 112 16.30 5.49 9.63
N SER A 113 15.29 5.61 8.77
CA SER A 113 15.45 5.44 7.33
C SER A 113 16.05 6.68 6.65
N ALA A 114 15.82 7.88 7.20
CA ALA A 114 16.39 9.11 6.68
C ALA A 114 17.93 9.15 6.81
N ILE A 115 18.51 8.48 7.81
CA ILE A 115 19.97 8.41 8.01
C ILE A 115 20.69 7.73 6.84
N PRO A 116 20.40 6.44 6.50
CA PRO A 116 21.05 5.80 5.37
C PRO A 116 20.68 6.46 4.03
N LEU A 117 19.49 7.05 3.91
CA LEU A 117 19.11 7.82 2.71
C LEU A 117 20.00 9.05 2.52
N TYR A 118 20.19 9.85 3.58
CA TYR A 118 21.06 11.03 3.55
C TYR A 118 22.51 10.66 3.25
N LEU A 119 23.02 9.59 3.88
CA LEU A 119 24.40 9.13 3.63
C LEU A 119 24.58 8.64 2.20
N ALA A 120 23.60 7.90 1.67
CA ALA A 120 23.64 7.35 0.31
C ALA A 120 23.57 8.44 -0.76
N GLU A 121 22.72 9.44 -0.57
CA GLU A 121 22.42 10.50 -1.55
C GLU A 121 23.07 11.85 -1.15
N SER A 122 24.15 11.81 -0.37
CA SER A 122 24.81 12.99 0.22
C SER A 122 25.39 13.96 -0.81
N SER A 123 25.58 13.52 -2.05
CA SER A 123 25.99 14.38 -3.17
C SER A 123 24.87 15.30 -3.69
N ARG A 124 23.61 15.02 -3.34
CA ARG A 124 22.42 15.74 -3.83
C ARG A 124 21.56 16.36 -2.72
N LEU A 125 21.73 15.90 -1.50
CA LEU A 125 20.97 16.39 -0.35
C LEU A 125 21.85 17.33 0.45
N ASP A 126 21.50 18.61 0.46
CA ASP A 126 22.29 19.63 1.15
C ASP A 126 22.18 19.47 2.67
N HIS A 127 21.04 18.96 3.16
CA HIS A 127 20.74 18.83 4.57
C HIS A 127 19.99 17.53 4.89
N TYR A 128 20.24 16.97 6.08
CA TYR A 128 19.48 15.82 6.60
C TYR A 128 17.95 16.06 6.61
N ALA A 129 17.53 17.32 6.80
CA ALA A 129 16.12 17.69 6.77
C ALA A 129 15.44 17.31 5.44
N GLU A 130 16.16 17.41 4.31
CA GLU A 130 15.65 17.02 3.01
C GLU A 130 15.44 15.51 2.92
N ALA A 131 16.40 14.72 3.40
CA ALA A 131 16.26 13.25 3.50
C ALA A 131 15.09 12.84 4.39
N TRP A 132 14.86 13.56 5.49
CA TRP A 132 13.75 13.29 6.38
C TRP A 132 12.40 13.60 5.73
N VAL A 133 12.25 14.77 5.11
CA VAL A 133 11.02 15.16 4.41
C VAL A 133 10.78 14.24 3.20
N GLY A 134 11.82 13.80 2.50
CA GLY A 134 11.71 12.82 1.42
C GLY A 134 11.30 11.43 1.93
N SER A 135 11.80 11.02 3.10
CA SER A 135 11.38 9.79 3.76
C SER A 135 9.90 9.81 4.18
N VAL A 136 9.42 10.96 4.68
CA VAL A 136 7.99 11.17 4.96
C VAL A 136 7.18 11.13 3.67
N ALA A 137 7.62 11.80 2.61
CA ALA A 137 6.95 11.81 1.32
C ALA A 137 6.83 10.40 0.73
N ALA A 138 7.90 9.61 0.77
CA ALA A 138 7.90 8.21 0.33
C ALA A 138 6.90 7.35 1.13
N LEU A 139 6.78 7.56 2.44
CA LEU A 139 5.81 6.86 3.27
C LEU A 139 4.36 7.28 2.95
N VAL A 140 4.10 8.57 2.76
CA VAL A 140 2.74 9.13 2.62
C VAL A 140 2.20 9.01 1.19
N PHE A 141 3.03 9.22 0.18
CA PHE A 141 2.61 9.27 -1.22
C PHE A 141 3.00 8.01 -2.02
N PHE A 142 3.13 6.88 -1.33
CA PHE A 142 3.49 5.59 -1.95
C PHE A 142 4.77 5.67 -2.76
N GLY A 143 5.78 6.29 -2.18
CA GLY A 143 7.08 6.45 -2.80
C GLY A 143 7.21 7.73 -3.60
N TYR A 144 6.13 8.40 -4.03
CA TYR A 144 6.22 9.69 -4.73
C TYR A 144 6.93 10.72 -3.84
N SER A 145 8.20 10.86 -4.10
CA SER A 145 9.21 11.55 -3.34
C SER A 145 9.85 12.52 -4.31
N TYR A 146 10.10 13.76 -3.90
CA TYR A 146 10.89 14.69 -4.71
C TYR A 146 12.39 14.30 -4.73
N ILE A 147 12.76 13.27 -3.96
CA ILE A 147 14.07 12.60 -4.03
C ILE A 147 13.90 11.33 -4.87
N GLU A 148 14.49 11.33 -6.06
CA GLU A 148 14.69 10.14 -6.87
C GLU A 148 16.08 9.58 -6.53
N PRO A 149 16.17 8.42 -5.86
CA PRO A 149 17.45 7.88 -5.42
C PRO A 149 18.24 7.35 -6.63
N GLU A 150 19.49 7.80 -6.79
CA GLU A 150 20.39 7.30 -7.85
C GLU A 150 21.23 6.12 -7.34
N THR A 151 21.37 5.98 -6.03
CA THR A 151 22.11 4.88 -5.42
C THR A 151 21.23 3.67 -5.13
N THR A 152 21.85 2.49 -5.18
CA THR A 152 21.20 1.24 -4.78
C THR A 152 20.71 1.29 -3.34
N LEU A 153 21.49 1.90 -2.44
CA LEU A 153 21.12 2.02 -1.03
C LEU A 153 19.91 2.94 -0.83
N GLY A 154 19.90 4.11 -1.47
CA GLY A 154 18.75 5.03 -1.46
C GLY A 154 17.49 4.39 -2.02
N THR A 155 17.61 3.65 -3.12
CA THR A 155 16.51 2.91 -3.75
C THR A 155 15.90 1.88 -2.80
N VAL A 156 16.74 1.11 -2.10
CA VAL A 156 16.31 0.13 -1.09
C VAL A 156 15.54 0.82 0.03
N VAL A 157 16.03 1.96 0.52
CA VAL A 157 15.40 2.73 1.60
C VAL A 157 14.04 3.29 1.17
N ILE A 158 13.96 3.95 0.02
CA ILE A 158 12.70 4.51 -0.51
C ILE A 158 11.68 3.39 -0.78
N THR A 159 12.13 2.25 -1.32
CA THR A 159 11.29 1.07 -1.54
C THR A 159 10.74 0.53 -0.22
N PHE A 160 11.59 0.40 0.79
CA PHE A 160 11.19 -0.04 2.13
C PHE A 160 10.15 0.90 2.73
N LEU A 161 10.39 2.22 2.70
CA LEU A 161 9.46 3.24 3.19
C LEU A 161 8.13 3.20 2.43
N THR A 162 8.16 3.00 1.12
CA THR A 162 6.95 2.87 0.29
C THR A 162 6.10 1.68 0.75
N ILE A 163 6.72 0.53 1.02
CA ILE A 163 6.02 -0.66 1.53
C ILE A 163 5.40 -0.38 2.90
N CYS A 164 6.15 0.23 3.82
CA CYS A 164 5.64 0.67 5.12
C CYS A 164 4.45 1.62 4.96
N GLY A 165 4.53 2.57 4.02
CA GLY A 165 3.48 3.51 3.68
C GLY A 165 2.18 2.82 3.29
N VAL A 166 2.23 1.82 2.41
CA VAL A 166 1.04 1.05 2.02
C VAL A 166 0.40 0.35 3.23
N MET A 167 1.18 -0.17 4.16
CA MET A 167 0.65 -0.78 5.39
C MET A 167 -0.07 0.23 6.26
N VAL A 168 0.54 1.40 6.50
CA VAL A 168 -0.06 2.49 7.30
C VAL A 168 -1.39 2.92 6.69
N HIS A 169 -1.44 3.17 5.38
CA HIS A 169 -2.68 3.54 4.69
C HIS A 169 -3.77 2.47 4.82
N ALA A 170 -3.40 1.19 4.72
CA ALA A 170 -4.35 0.10 4.89
C ALA A 170 -4.96 0.09 6.31
N VAL A 171 -4.17 0.37 7.34
CA VAL A 171 -4.64 0.50 8.72
C VAL A 171 -5.55 1.72 8.86
N THR A 172 -5.16 2.88 8.32
CA THR A 172 -5.95 4.12 8.37
C THR A 172 -7.32 3.94 7.71
N ILE A 173 -7.38 3.35 6.51
CA ILE A 173 -8.65 3.08 5.82
C ILE A 173 -9.53 2.15 6.66
N ARG A 174 -8.95 1.09 7.24
CA ARG A 174 -9.71 0.17 8.10
C ARG A 174 -10.26 0.87 9.34
N PHE A 175 -9.47 1.74 9.97
CA PHE A 175 -9.89 2.53 11.11
C PHE A 175 -11.06 3.45 10.76
N LEU A 176 -10.97 4.19 9.65
CA LEU A 176 -12.03 5.06 9.15
C LEU A 176 -13.33 4.28 8.86
N LEU A 177 -13.23 3.13 8.21
CA LEU A 177 -14.38 2.26 7.96
C LEU A 177 -15.01 1.73 9.26
N PHE A 178 -14.18 1.34 10.23
CA PHE A 178 -14.66 0.87 11.53
C PHE A 178 -15.40 1.99 12.28
N TRP A 179 -14.82 3.18 12.35
CA TRP A 179 -15.42 4.36 12.98
C TRP A 179 -16.72 4.79 12.29
N GLY A 180 -16.75 4.81 10.95
CA GLY A 180 -17.95 5.12 10.19
C GLY A 180 -19.08 4.11 10.42
N ARG A 181 -18.75 2.82 10.49
CA ARG A 181 -19.72 1.77 10.83
C ARG A 181 -20.24 1.94 12.26
N ASP A 182 -19.35 2.16 13.22
CA ASP A 182 -19.69 2.25 14.63
C ASP A 182 -20.61 3.46 14.93
N THR A 183 -20.25 4.63 14.40
CA THR A 183 -21.08 5.85 14.50
C THR A 183 -22.44 5.68 13.82
N TRP A 184 -22.51 5.00 12.67
CA TRP A 184 -23.79 4.71 12.02
C TRP A 184 -24.66 3.76 12.85
N VAL A 185 -24.08 2.69 13.41
CA VAL A 185 -24.79 1.75 14.28
C VAL A 185 -25.29 2.46 15.54
N ALA A 186 -24.44 3.27 16.19
CA ALA A 186 -24.81 4.05 17.37
C ALA A 186 -25.96 5.03 17.07
N ARG A 187 -25.90 5.77 15.95
CA ARG A 187 -26.98 6.67 15.52
C ARG A 187 -28.29 5.92 15.25
N LYS A 188 -28.21 4.73 14.63
CA LYS A 188 -29.40 3.90 14.36
C LYS A 188 -30.01 3.36 15.65
N ALA A 189 -29.19 2.95 16.61
CA ALA A 189 -29.63 2.51 17.94
C ALA A 189 -30.29 3.66 18.72
N ALA A 190 -29.70 4.85 18.71
CA ALA A 190 -30.26 6.04 19.36
C ALA A 190 -31.64 6.41 18.78
N LYS A 191 -31.78 6.47 17.45
CA LYS A 191 -33.08 6.72 16.79
C LYS A 191 -34.14 5.67 17.14
N LYS A 192 -33.74 4.39 17.27
CA LYS A 192 -34.66 3.31 17.65
C LYS A 192 -35.09 3.43 19.12
N ALA A 193 -34.18 3.80 20.01
CA ALA A 193 -34.46 4.03 21.42
C ALA A 193 -35.40 5.24 21.61
N GLU A 194 -35.14 6.33 20.90
CA GLU A 194 -35.99 7.53 20.91
C GLU A 194 -37.41 7.23 20.40
N LYS A 195 -37.55 6.48 19.30
CA LYS A 195 -38.86 6.04 18.80
C LYS A 195 -39.61 5.18 19.83
N LYS A 196 -38.91 4.29 20.54
CA LYS A 196 -39.52 3.44 21.58
C LYS A 196 -39.95 4.25 22.81
N TRP A 197 -39.13 5.21 23.22
CA TRP A 197 -39.43 6.11 24.33
C TRP A 197 -40.64 6.99 24.04
N ASN A 198 -40.71 7.57 22.83
CA ASN A 198 -41.84 8.40 22.42
C ASN A 198 -43.15 7.60 22.31
N ALA A 199 -43.08 6.32 21.93
CA ALA A 199 -44.25 5.44 21.96
C ALA A 199 -44.73 5.20 23.41
N PHE A 200 -43.82 4.82 24.31
CA PHE A 200 -44.16 4.60 25.73
C PHE A 200 -44.71 5.85 26.45
N ARG A 201 -44.26 7.05 26.07
CA ARG A 201 -44.71 8.31 26.68
C ARG A 201 -46.11 8.74 26.23
N ASN A 202 -46.59 8.24 25.10
CA ASN A 202 -47.85 8.65 24.49
C ASN A 202 -48.97 7.60 24.67
N ASP A 203 -48.68 6.49 25.35
CA ASP A 203 -49.63 5.46 25.83
C ASP A 203 -49.98 5.73 27.31
#